data_AF-A0A1I2ZR81-F1
#
_entry.id   AF-A0A1I2ZR81-F1
#
_cell.length_a   1.000
_cell.length_b   1.000
_cell.length_c   1.000
_cell.angle_alpha   90.00
_cell.angle_beta   90.00
_cell.angle_gamma   90.00
#
_symmetry.space_group_name_H-M   'P 1'
#
loop_
_entity.id
_entity.type
_entity.pdbx_description
1 polymer ?
#
loop_
_entity_poly.entity_id
_entity_poly.type
_entity_poly.pdbx_seq_one_letter_code
_entity_poly.pdbx_strand_id
1 'polypeptide(L)' 'MENYYTPQEVSDKLKLNVRTLYKWIREGKLNAVKLGDVWRIPESALQEFIKESMENGKGEE' A
#
# COMPACT_ATOMS: atom_id res chain seq x y z
N MET A 1 11.05 15.56 2.92
CA MET A 1 11.45 14.56 1.90
C MET A 1 10.32 13.56 1.84
N GLU A 2 9.64 13.44 0.71
CA GLU A 2 8.63 12.40 0.51
C GLU A 2 9.35 11.07 0.24
N ASN A 3 9.05 10.06 1.06
CA ASN A 3 9.56 8.71 0.86
C ASN A 3 8.66 7.95 -0.12
N TYR A 4 9.27 7.27 -1.10
CA TYR A 4 8.55 6.41 -2.03
C TYR A 4 8.97 4.96 -1.83
N TYR A 5 8.02 4.13 -1.45
CA TYR A 5 8.24 2.71 -1.21
C TYR A 5 7.93 1.88 -2.44
N THR A 6 8.64 0.78 -2.61
CA THR A 6 8.26 -0.25 -3.58
C THR A 6 7.15 -1.13 -3.00
N PRO A 7 6.34 -1.81 -3.83
CA PRO A 7 5.40 -2.83 -3.37
C PRO A 7 6.06 -3.89 -2.50
N GLN A 8 7.35 -4.16 -2.72
CA GLN A 8 8.10 -5.13 -1.94
C GLN A 8 8.42 -4.61 -0.53
N GLU A 9 8.85 -3.36 -0.40
CA GLU A 9 9.05 -2.73 0.93
C GLU A 9 7.74 -2.58 1.71
N VAL A 10 6.65 -2.21 1.02
CA VAL A 10 5.34 -2.15 1.65
C VAL A 10 4.87 -3.53 2.09
N SER A 11 5.18 -4.57 1.32
CA SER A 11 4.85 -5.96 1.68
C SER A 11 5.57 -6.39 2.95
N ASP A 12 6.83 -5.98 3.11
CA ASP A 12 7.65 -6.31 4.27
C ASP A 12 7.18 -5.55 5.52
N LYS A 13 6.89 -4.24 5.37
CA LYS A 13 6.34 -3.39 6.45
C LYS A 13 5.00 -3.89 6.97
N LEU A 14 4.10 -4.29 6.07
CA LEU A 14 2.76 -4.77 6.43
C LEU A 14 2.74 -6.28 6.72
N LYS A 15 3.86 -6.99 6.53
CA LYS A 15 3.96 -8.46 6.53
C LYS A 15 2.89 -9.12 5.65
N LEU A 16 2.60 -8.50 4.52
CA LEU A 16 1.63 -8.98 3.53
C LEU A 16 2.34 -9.58 2.33
N ASN A 17 1.59 -10.39 1.58
CA ASN A 17 2.12 -10.94 0.36
C ASN A 17 2.17 -9.85 -0.73
N VAL A 18 3.26 -9.78 -1.50
CA VAL A 18 3.42 -8.83 -2.62
C VAL A 18 2.26 -8.97 -3.61
N ARG A 19 1.74 -10.18 -3.80
CA ARG A 19 0.53 -10.45 -4.60
C ARG A 19 -0.68 -9.66 -4.13
N THR A 20 -0.89 -9.57 -2.82
CA THR A 20 -1.99 -8.81 -2.23
C THR A 20 -1.83 -7.32 -2.49
N LEU A 21 -0.61 -6.80 -2.38
CA LEU A 21 -0.33 -5.41 -2.73
C LEU A 21 -0.57 -5.10 -4.21
N TYR A 22 -0.10 -5.96 -5.12
CA TYR A 22 -0.41 -5.82 -6.54
C TYR A 22 -1.92 -5.86 -6.81
N LYS A 23 -2.65 -6.70 -6.07
CA LYS A 23 -4.12 -6.75 -6.16
C LYS A 23 -4.74 -5.43 -5.73
N TRP A 24 -4.31 -4.85 -4.60
CA TRP A 24 -4.81 -3.57 -4.11
C TRP A 24 -4.47 -2.39 -5.01
N ILE A 25 -3.27 -2.37 -5.58
CA ILE A 25 -2.88 -1.38 -6.58
C ILE A 25 -3.78 -1.50 -7.82
N ARG A 26 -4.07 -2.72 -8.28
CA ARG A 26 -5.00 -2.96 -9.40
C ARG A 26 -6.45 -2.64 -9.07
N GLU A 27 -6.90 -2.89 -7.85
CA GLU A 27 -8.25 -2.56 -7.36
C GLU A 27 -8.41 -1.06 -7.09
N GLY A 28 -7.32 -0.27 -7.10
CA GLY A 28 -7.35 1.15 -6.74
C GLY A 28 -7.47 1.42 -5.24
N LYS A 29 -7.32 0.38 -4.40
CA LYS A 29 -7.30 0.49 -2.93
C LYS A 29 -6.01 1.10 -2.42
N LEU A 30 -4.89 0.83 -3.09
CA LEU A 30 -3.59 1.39 -2.73
C LEU A 30 -3.11 2.33 -3.83
N ASN A 31 -3.00 3.61 -3.50
CA ASN A 31 -2.48 4.61 -4.43
C ASN A 31 -0.98 4.38 -4.66
N ALA A 32 -0.64 3.92 -5.87
CA ALA A 32 0.73 3.75 -6.32
C ALA A 32 0.93 4.47 -7.64
N VAL A 33 2.06 5.14 -7.77
CA VAL A 33 2.50 5.84 -8.97
C VAL A 33 3.36 4.89 -9.81
N LYS A 34 3.00 4.70 -11.07
CA LYS A 34 3.81 3.95 -12.02
C LYS A 34 4.93 4.86 -12.53
N LEU A 35 6.17 4.54 -12.18
CA LEU A 35 7.36 5.27 -12.60
C LEU A 35 8.17 4.38 -13.57
N GLY A 36 7.88 4.49 -14.87
CA GLY A 36 8.44 3.59 -15.88
C GLY A 36 7.87 2.16 -15.73
N ASP A 37 8.75 1.18 -15.50
CA ASP A 37 8.38 -0.22 -15.27
C ASP A 37 8.15 -0.58 -13.79
N VAL A 38 8.45 0.35 -12.87
CA VAL A 38 8.33 0.10 -11.44
C VAL A 38 7.15 0.85 -10.81
N TRP A 39 6.53 0.24 -9.82
CA TRP A 39 5.52 0.89 -8.99
C TRP A 39 6.18 1.54 -7.77
N ARG A 40 5.77 2.78 -7.48
CA ARG A 40 6.24 3.57 -6.34
C ARG A 40 5.02 4.03 -5.54
N ILE A 41 4.96 3.66 -4.28
CA ILE A 41 3.90 4.00 -3.36
C ILE A 41 4.40 5.18 -2.51
N PRO A 42 3.82 6.38 -2.64
CA PRO A 42 4.20 7.48 -1.77
C PRO A 42 3.82 7.16 -0.32
N GLU A 43 4.65 7.58 0.63
CA GLU A 43 4.41 7.35 2.06
C GLU A 43 3.03 7.86 2.51
N SER A 44 2.58 9.02 2.02
CA SER A 44 1.25 9.56 2.32
C SER A 44 0.13 8.59 1.93
N ALA A 45 0.19 8.02 0.72
CA ALA A 45 -0.80 7.04 0.26
C ALA A 45 -0.79 5.77 1.12
N LEU A 46 0.40 5.30 1.52
CA LEU A 46 0.51 4.15 2.41
C LEU A 46 -0.08 4.46 3.79
N GLN A 47 0.20 5.63 4.35
CA GLN A 47 -0.35 6.07 5.63
C GLN A 47 -1.87 6.19 5.58
N GLU A 48 -2.43 6.80 4.54
CA GLU A 48 -3.87 6.87 4.32
C GLU A 48 -4.48 5.48 4.22
N PHE A 49 -3.87 4.57 3.47
CA PHE A 49 -4.34 3.19 3.35
C PHE A 49 -4.32 2.44 4.69
N ILE A 50 -3.24 2.56 5.47
CA ILE A 50 -3.16 1.93 6.79
C ILE A 50 -4.22 2.50 7.72
N LYS A 51 -4.42 3.82 7.71
CA LYS A 51 -5.43 4.49 8.51
C LYS A 51 -6.84 4.01 8.15
N GLU A 52 -7.17 3.97 6.86
CA GLU A 52 -8.46 3.48 6.37
C GLU A 52 -8.67 1.99 6.70
N SER A 53 -7.63 1.17 6.57
CA SER A 53 -7.68 -0.26 6.89
C SER A 53 -7.84 -0.51 8.40
N MET A 54 -7.19 0.29 9.25
CA MET A 54 -7.40 0.23 10.71
C MET A 54 -8.79 0.72 11.13
N GLU A 55 -9.36 1.70 10.42
CA GLU A 55 -10.71 2.20 10.67
C GLU A 55 -11.78 1.18 10.26
N ASN A 56 -11.55 0.45 9.17
CA ASN A 56 -12.44 -0.63 8.70
C ASN A 56 -12.24 -1.98 9.43
N GLY A 57 -11.08 -2.20 10.07
CA GLY A 57 -10.76 -3.44 10.78
C GLY A 57 -11.35 -3.56 12.19
N LYS A 58 -12.10 -2.58 12.67
CA LYS A 58 -12.70 -2.55 14.02
C LYS A 58 -14.03 -3.32 14.13
N GLY A 59 -14.26 -4.28 13.25
CA GLY A 59 -15.51 -5.04 13.14
C GLY A 59 -15.40 -6.56 13.39
N GLU A 60 -14.23 -7.07 13.78
CA GLU A 60 -14.10 -8.44 14.28
C GLU A 60 -13.89 -8.38 15.80
N GLU A 61 -15.01 -8.17 16.52
CA GLU A 61 -15.17 -8.39 17.96
C GLU A 61 -15.90 -9.73 18.17
#